data_AF-A0A2W5MEA9-F1
#
_entry.id   AF-A0A2W5MEA9-F1
#
_cell.length_a   1.000
_cell.length_b   1.000
_cell.length_c   1.000
_cell.angle_alpha   90.00
_cell.angle_beta   90.00
_cell.angle_gamma   90.00
#
_symmetry.space_group_name_H-M   'P 1'
#
loop_
_entity.id
_entity.type
_entity.pdbx_description
1 polymer ?
#
loop_
_entity_poly.entity_id
_entity_poly.type
_entity_poly.pdbx_seq_one_letter_code
_entity_poly.pdbx_strand_id
1 'polypeptide(L)'
;MSDAATSAVRIRTGRRGVHPTSRHPSHQPDYVDPVTLGEARDLYERTDVALAEIGRRTGLHPSFLYRAARREGWRRPVSKRPMELLAARLVRRIEKEIAAVEISLVHTRGPEGKAEARRSAELLASLMKTLREMRRFDREAKAAEAAERSAQRGPWNEDDVDAMRDALSERLERLCRQREIDEQADGEG
;
A
#
# COMPACT_ATOMS: atom_id res chain seq x y z
N MET A 1 37.98 58.26 -27.33
CA MET A 1 36.79 58.62 -28.15
C MET A 1 36.23 57.33 -28.74
N SER A 2 34.91 57.18 -28.78
CA SER A 2 34.10 55.96 -29.05
C SER A 2 33.74 55.22 -27.75
N ASP A 3 32.65 55.55 -27.06
CA ASP A 3 31.21 55.56 -27.35
C ASP A 3 30.46 54.39 -26.70
N ALA A 4 29.46 54.80 -25.94
CA ALA A 4 28.54 54.04 -25.13
C ALA A 4 27.65 53.08 -25.93
N ALA A 5 27.32 51.94 -25.32
CA ALA A 5 26.03 51.30 -25.53
C ALA A 5 25.65 50.44 -24.32
N THR A 6 25.11 51.10 -23.29
CA THR A 6 24.43 50.50 -22.15
C THR A 6 23.11 49.90 -22.62
N SER A 7 23.04 48.57 -22.73
CA SER A 7 21.81 47.86 -23.09
C SER A 7 20.99 47.54 -21.83
N ALA A 8 19.98 48.37 -21.58
CA ALA A 8 19.06 48.23 -20.45
C ALA A 8 17.98 47.19 -20.77
N VAL A 9 18.13 45.98 -20.21
CA VAL A 9 17.12 44.91 -20.26
C VAL A 9 16.00 45.24 -19.26
N ARG A 10 14.89 45.80 -19.77
CA ARG A 10 13.64 45.94 -19.01
C ARG A 10 12.98 44.58 -18.83
N ILE A 11 13.15 43.97 -17.66
CA ILE A 11 12.36 42.81 -17.24
C ILE A 11 10.97 43.30 -16.83
N ARG A 12 9.99 43.01 -17.70
CA ARG A 12 8.57 43.28 -17.51
C ARG A 12 8.02 42.32 -16.46
N THR A 13 7.89 42.77 -15.21
CA THR A 13 7.18 42.02 -14.17
C THR A 13 5.67 42.06 -14.45
N GLY A 14 5.21 41.14 -15.30
CA GLY A 14 3.81 40.87 -15.51
C GLY A 14 3.16 40.43 -14.20
N ARG A 15 2.42 41.37 -13.60
CA ARG A 15 1.55 41.17 -12.45
C ARG A 15 0.50 40.12 -12.83
N ARG A 16 0.71 38.87 -12.40
CA ARG A 16 -0.24 37.77 -12.61
C ARG A 16 -1.58 38.19 -12.01
N GLY A 17 -2.60 38.25 -12.85
CA GLY A 17 -3.98 38.38 -12.40
C GLY A 17 -4.27 37.27 -11.41
N VAL A 18 -4.58 37.64 -10.17
CA VAL A 18 -5.18 36.73 -9.20
C VAL A 18 -6.57 36.45 -9.75
N HIS A 19 -6.72 35.38 -10.52
CA HIS A 19 -8.04 34.87 -10.83
C HIS A 19 -8.75 34.64 -9.49
N PRO A 20 -9.96 35.18 -9.27
CA PRO A 20 -10.78 34.73 -8.17
C PRO A 20 -11.00 33.24 -8.44
N THR A 21 -10.31 32.39 -7.69
CA THR A 21 -10.65 30.99 -7.65
C THR A 21 -12.09 30.99 -7.17
N SER A 22 -13.01 30.70 -8.09
CA SER A 22 -14.39 30.36 -7.75
C SER A 22 -14.24 29.30 -6.66
N ARG A 23 -14.47 29.72 -5.41
CA ARG A 23 -14.66 28.79 -4.30
C ARG A 23 -15.91 28.05 -4.72
N HIS A 24 -15.72 26.93 -5.43
CA HIS A 24 -16.75 25.95 -5.58
C HIS A 24 -17.34 25.78 -4.19
N PRO A 25 -18.66 25.99 -4.01
CA PRO A 25 -19.28 25.74 -2.74
C PRO A 25 -18.85 24.33 -2.37
N SER A 26 -18.04 24.23 -1.32
CA SER A 26 -17.73 22.95 -0.74
C SER A 26 -19.08 22.39 -0.37
N HIS A 27 -19.59 21.47 -1.18
CA HIS A 27 -20.67 20.57 -0.83
C HIS A 27 -20.15 19.77 0.38
N GLN A 28 -20.15 20.41 1.54
CA GLN A 28 -20.32 19.70 2.77
C GLN A 28 -21.77 19.24 2.69
N PRO A 29 -22.03 17.94 2.56
CA PRO A 29 -23.39 17.45 2.74
C PRO A 29 -23.85 17.96 4.11
N ASP A 30 -24.91 18.78 4.12
CA ASP A 30 -25.47 19.38 5.34
C ASP A 30 -25.93 18.31 6.34
N TYR A 31 -26.09 17.08 5.86
CA TYR A 31 -26.33 15.89 6.66
C TYR A 31 -25.56 14.69 6.09
N VAL A 32 -24.74 14.07 6.93
CA VAL A 32 -24.11 12.77 6.64
C VAL A 32 -24.75 11.75 7.56
N ASP A 33 -25.28 10.69 6.95
CA ASP A 33 -25.85 9.58 7.68
C ASP A 33 -24.79 8.95 8.63
N PRO A 34 -25.09 8.78 9.93
CA PRO A 34 -24.13 8.24 10.90
C PRO A 34 -23.69 6.80 10.58
N VAL A 35 -24.52 6.00 9.92
CA VAL A 35 -24.15 4.63 9.51
C VAL A 35 -23.04 4.69 8.47
N THR A 36 -23.23 5.51 7.44
CA THR A 36 -22.21 5.77 6.40
C THR A 36 -20.89 6.28 6.98
N LEU A 37 -20.95 7.15 8.01
CA LEU A 37 -19.75 7.65 8.69
C LEU A 37 -19.05 6.54 9.49
N GLY A 38 -19.82 5.66 10.15
CA GLY A 38 -19.30 4.49 10.85
C GLY A 38 -18.57 3.52 9.93
N GLU A 39 -19.16 3.20 8.78
CA GLU A 39 -18.51 2.36 7.76
C GLU A 39 -17.22 3.00 7.22
N ALA A 40 -17.24 4.31 6.97
CA ALA A 40 -16.05 5.03 6.52
C ALA A 40 -14.93 5.01 7.57
N ARG A 41 -15.29 5.13 8.86
CA ARG A 41 -14.36 5.00 9.98
C ARG A 41 -13.77 3.60 10.05
N ASP A 42 -14.60 2.57 9.99
CA ASP A 42 -14.15 1.18 10.03
C ASP A 42 -13.17 0.88 8.90
N LEU A 43 -13.49 1.32 7.67
CA LEU A 43 -12.56 1.21 6.54
C LEU A 43 -11.26 1.98 6.78
N TYR A 44 -11.33 3.17 7.36
CA TYR A 44 -10.16 4.00 7.64
C TYR A 44 -9.24 3.39 8.71
N GLU A 45 -9.80 2.81 9.77
CA GLU A 45 -9.06 2.30 10.93
C GLU A 45 -8.61 0.84 10.76
N ARG A 46 -9.36 0.03 9.99
CA ARG A 46 -9.06 -1.40 9.83
C ARG A 46 -8.34 -1.73 8.54
N THR A 47 -8.33 -0.85 7.55
CA THR A 47 -7.78 -1.16 6.21
C THR A 47 -6.72 -0.15 5.76
N ASP A 48 -5.86 -0.59 4.83
CA ASP A 48 -4.92 0.29 4.10
C ASP A 48 -5.51 0.83 2.79
N VAL A 49 -6.83 0.99 2.71
CA VAL A 49 -7.47 1.52 1.51
C VAL A 49 -7.22 3.04 1.44
N ALA A 50 -6.94 3.56 0.24
CA ALA A 50 -6.71 4.99 0.05
C ALA A 50 -8.00 5.78 0.32
N LEU A 51 -7.89 6.97 0.91
CA LEU A 51 -9.04 7.85 1.22
C LEU A 51 -9.95 8.11 0.01
N ALA A 52 -9.37 8.22 -1.19
CA ALA A 52 -10.12 8.37 -2.43
C ALA A 52 -11.05 7.18 -2.72
N GLU A 53 -10.58 5.97 -2.43
CA GLU A 53 -11.35 4.74 -2.63
C GLU A 53 -12.38 4.55 -1.51
N ILE A 54 -12.05 4.85 -0.26
CA ILE A 54 -13.03 4.86 0.84
C ILE A 54 -14.18 5.81 0.48
N GLY A 55 -13.85 7.00 -0.01
CA GLY A 55 -14.84 7.98 -0.44
C GLY A 55 -15.71 7.52 -1.62
N ARG A 56 -15.14 6.79 -2.58
CA ARG A 56 -15.93 6.17 -3.66
C ARG A 56 -16.92 5.13 -3.13
N ARG A 57 -16.53 4.35 -2.13
CA ARG A 57 -17.38 3.28 -1.55
C ARG A 57 -18.51 3.82 -0.69
N THR A 58 -18.22 4.83 0.12
CA THR A 58 -19.19 5.40 1.07
C THR A 58 -19.93 6.61 0.52
N GLY A 59 -19.59 7.07 -0.70
CA GLY A 59 -20.14 8.29 -1.29
C GLY A 59 -19.63 9.58 -0.64
N LEU A 60 -18.67 9.50 0.29
CA LEU A 60 -18.13 10.65 1.00
C LEU A 60 -16.91 11.26 0.28
N HIS A 61 -16.84 12.59 0.22
CA HIS A 61 -15.67 13.23 -0.39
C HIS A 61 -14.40 12.98 0.45
N PRO A 62 -13.23 12.70 -0.16
CA PRO A 62 -12.00 12.40 0.58
C PRO A 62 -11.56 13.50 1.55
N SER A 63 -11.76 14.78 1.19
CA SER A 63 -11.48 15.92 2.09
C SER A 63 -12.37 15.95 3.33
N PHE A 64 -13.62 15.47 3.21
CA PHE A 64 -14.52 15.34 4.36
C PHE A 64 -14.02 14.24 5.30
N LEU A 65 -13.68 13.07 4.75
CA LEU A 65 -13.11 11.95 5.52
C LEU A 65 -11.85 12.37 6.27
N TYR A 66 -10.94 13.10 5.61
CA TYR A 66 -9.73 13.63 6.26
C TYR A 66 -10.04 14.56 7.44
N ARG A 67 -11.03 15.45 7.28
CA ARG A 67 -11.46 16.37 8.36
C ARG A 67 -12.13 15.63 9.51
N ALA A 68 -13.01 14.67 9.20
CA ALA A 68 -13.68 13.83 10.20
C ALA A 68 -12.65 13.01 10.99
N ALA A 69 -11.74 12.31 10.30
CA ALA A 69 -10.66 11.55 10.92
C ALA A 69 -9.79 12.41 11.85
N ARG A 70 -9.42 13.63 11.43
CA ARG A 70 -8.64 14.54 12.26
C ARG A 70 -9.42 15.05 13.48
N ARG A 71 -10.69 15.39 13.30
CA ARG A 71 -11.56 15.93 14.36
C ARG A 71 -11.86 14.86 15.42
N GLU A 72 -12.07 13.63 15.00
CA GLU A 72 -12.50 12.51 15.83
C GLU A 72 -11.35 11.58 16.24
N GLY A 73 -10.12 11.88 15.81
CA GLY A 73 -8.93 11.16 16.21
C GLY A 73 -8.81 9.75 15.62
N TRP A 74 -9.40 9.49 14.45
CA TRP A 74 -9.33 8.18 13.82
C TRP A 74 -7.89 7.80 13.51
N ARG A 75 -7.51 6.55 13.79
CA ARG A 75 -6.14 6.07 13.61
C ARG A 75 -6.04 5.19 12.38
N ARG A 76 -5.27 5.63 11.39
CA ARG A 76 -4.99 4.81 10.21
C ARG A 76 -3.95 3.75 10.55
N PRO A 77 -4.16 2.48 10.16
CA PRO A 77 -3.11 1.49 10.27
C PRO A 77 -1.96 1.93 9.38
N VAL A 78 -0.73 1.85 9.90
CA VAL A 78 0.46 2.29 9.16
C VAL A 78 0.61 1.37 7.97
N SER A 79 0.23 1.86 6.80
CA SER A 79 0.37 1.16 5.53
C SER A 79 1.81 0.69 5.39
N LYS A 80 2.07 -0.62 5.26
CA LYS A 80 3.43 -1.15 5.00
C LYS A 80 3.86 -0.94 3.54
N ARG A 81 2.92 -0.62 2.64
CA ARG A 81 3.13 -0.42 1.19
C ARG A 81 4.06 0.74 0.78
N PRO A 82 4.14 1.90 1.46
CA PRO A 82 5.05 2.97 1.10
C PRO A 82 6.51 2.57 1.30
N MET A 83 6.79 1.75 2.32
CA MET A 83 8.16 1.39 2.70
C MET A 83 8.79 0.46 1.67
N GLU A 84 8.04 -0.49 1.11
CA GLU A 84 8.53 -1.36 0.04
C GLU A 84 8.86 -0.60 -1.24
N LEU A 85 7.97 0.33 -1.64
CA LEU A 85 8.20 1.17 -2.82
C LEU A 85 9.38 2.13 -2.60
N LEU A 86 9.52 2.68 -1.40
CA LEU A 86 10.66 3.51 -1.03
C LEU A 86 11.96 2.70 -1.04
N ALA A 87 11.97 1.51 -0.44
CA ALA A 87 13.12 0.61 -0.44
C ALA A 87 13.52 0.23 -1.88
N ALA A 88 12.55 -0.11 -2.74
CA ALA A 88 12.81 -0.41 -4.14
C ALA A 88 13.41 0.80 -4.90
N ARG A 89 12.93 2.01 -4.64
CA ARG A 89 13.51 3.24 -5.22
C ARG A 89 14.93 3.49 -4.72
N LEU A 90 15.18 3.30 -3.43
CA LEU A 90 16.51 3.46 -2.83
C LEU A 90 17.51 2.46 -3.41
N VAL A 91 17.11 1.19 -3.57
CA VAL A 91 17.95 0.16 -4.21
C VAL A 91 18.34 0.59 -5.62
N ARG A 92 17.37 0.99 -6.47
CA ARG A 92 17.66 1.47 -7.83
C ARG A 92 18.58 2.69 -7.84
N ARG A 93 18.40 3.61 -6.90
CA ARG A 93 19.26 4.80 -6.79
C ARG A 93 20.68 4.40 -6.42
N ILE A 94 20.85 3.49 -5.48
CA ILE A 94 22.15 2.98 -5.05
C ILE A 94 22.85 2.24 -6.19
N GLU A 95 22.16 1.36 -6.91
CA GLU A 95 22.72 0.67 -8.08
C GLU A 95 23.25 1.65 -9.13
N LYS A 96 22.51 2.74 -9.38
CA LYS A 96 22.96 3.81 -10.29
C LYS A 96 24.21 4.54 -9.78
N GLU A 97 24.31 4.78 -8.48
CA GLU A 97 25.49 5.42 -7.88
C GLU A 97 26.70 4.47 -7.89
N ILE A 98 26.53 3.16 -7.67
CA ILE A 98 27.61 2.17 -7.81
C ILE A 98 28.18 2.23 -9.24
N ALA A 99 27.31 2.17 -10.26
CA ALA A 99 27.75 2.23 -11.65
C ALA A 99 28.51 3.54 -11.96
N ALA A 100 28.09 4.67 -11.37
CA ALA A 100 28.80 5.94 -11.52
C ALA A 100 30.19 5.93 -10.85
N VAL A 101 30.31 5.31 -9.66
CA VAL A 101 31.58 5.13 -8.95
C VAL A 101 32.52 4.19 -9.73
N GLU A 102 32.00 3.11 -10.30
CA GLU A 102 32.78 2.19 -11.15
C GLU A 102 33.35 2.90 -12.38
N ILE A 103 32.55 3.72 -13.06
CA ILE A 103 33.03 4.55 -14.18
C ILE A 103 34.12 5.51 -13.68
N SER A 104 33.92 6.15 -12.53
CA SER A 104 34.89 7.09 -11.96
C SER A 104 36.21 6.40 -11.62
N LEU A 105 36.19 5.17 -11.09
CA LEU A 105 37.38 4.38 -10.80
C LEU A 105 38.19 4.02 -12.04
N VAL A 106 37.52 3.75 -13.16
CA VAL A 106 38.18 3.45 -14.44
C VAL A 106 38.87 4.69 -15.03
N HIS A 107 38.26 5.87 -14.88
CA HIS A 107 38.73 7.10 -15.53
C HIS A 107 39.67 7.94 -14.65
N THR A 108 39.66 7.77 -13.33
CA THR A 108 40.56 8.50 -12.42
C THR A 108 41.91 7.80 -12.29
N ARG A 109 42.98 8.44 -12.79
CA ARG A 109 44.35 7.91 -12.71
C ARG A 109 45.10 8.28 -11.42
N GLY A 110 44.58 9.21 -10.61
CA GLY A 110 45.23 9.71 -9.39
C GLY A 110 44.89 8.94 -8.12
N PRO A 111 45.80 8.91 -7.12
CA PRO A 111 45.57 8.24 -5.83
C PRO A 111 44.43 8.88 -5.03
N GLU A 112 44.21 10.20 -5.14
CA GLU A 112 43.12 10.90 -4.44
C GLU A 112 41.74 10.50 -4.97
N GLY A 113 41.57 10.47 -6.30
CA GLY A 113 40.32 10.03 -6.93
C GLY A 113 39.98 8.57 -6.60
N LYS A 114 41.00 7.71 -6.54
CA LYS A 114 40.83 6.32 -6.09
C LYS A 114 40.42 6.23 -4.62
N ALA A 115 40.99 7.06 -3.75
CA ALA A 115 40.62 7.09 -2.33
C ALA A 115 39.19 7.59 -2.11
N GLU A 116 38.76 8.61 -2.86
CA GLU A 116 37.38 9.11 -2.79
C GLU A 116 36.37 8.09 -3.31
N ALA A 117 36.62 7.50 -4.46
CA ALA A 117 35.75 6.46 -5.01
C ALA A 117 35.63 5.25 -4.07
N ARG A 118 36.72 4.87 -3.37
CA ARG A 118 36.68 3.82 -2.35
C ARG A 118 35.81 4.18 -1.15
N ARG A 119 35.92 5.40 -0.62
CA ARG A 119 35.04 5.89 0.46
C ARG A 119 33.57 5.87 0.05
N SER A 120 33.26 6.31 -1.17
CA SER A 120 31.90 6.27 -1.72
C SER A 120 31.38 4.83 -1.85
N ALA A 121 32.21 3.89 -2.33
CA ALA A 121 31.85 2.48 -2.40
C ALA A 121 31.58 1.87 -1.01
N GLU A 122 32.40 2.19 -0.01
CA GLU A 122 32.22 1.73 1.37
C GLU A 122 30.90 2.25 1.99
N LEU A 123 30.56 3.53 1.76
CA LEU A 123 29.29 4.10 2.18
C LEU A 123 28.09 3.41 1.51
N LEU A 124 28.15 3.20 0.19
CA LEU A 124 27.09 2.50 -0.56
C LEU A 124 26.92 1.04 -0.08
N ALA A 125 28.02 0.34 0.22
CA ALA A 125 27.97 -1.00 0.79
C ALA A 125 27.28 -1.03 2.16
N SER A 126 27.57 -0.04 3.03
CA SER A 126 26.90 0.11 4.33
C SER A 126 25.39 0.35 4.17
N LEU A 127 24.99 1.23 3.24
CA LEU A 127 23.58 1.49 2.94
C LEU A 127 22.85 0.26 2.34
N MET A 128 23.51 -0.51 1.49
CA MET A 128 22.93 -1.76 0.99
C MET A 128 22.74 -2.79 2.10
N LYS A 129 23.68 -2.86 3.05
CA LYS A 129 23.55 -3.74 4.21
C LYS A 129 22.34 -3.36 5.05
N THR A 130 22.15 -2.09 5.41
CA THR A 130 21.00 -1.64 6.19
C THR A 130 19.67 -1.89 5.46
N LEU A 131 19.61 -1.65 4.14
CA LEU A 131 18.41 -1.98 3.35
C LEU A 131 18.11 -3.48 3.31
N ARG A 132 19.13 -4.34 3.22
CA ARG A 132 18.94 -5.80 3.28
C ARG A 132 18.43 -6.25 4.64
N GLU A 133 18.93 -5.66 5.73
CA GLU A 133 18.46 -5.92 7.08
C GLU A 133 17.00 -5.46 7.25
N MET A 134 16.64 -4.26 6.80
CA MET A 134 15.24 -3.81 6.79
C MET A 134 14.31 -4.77 6.03
N ARG A 135 14.70 -5.23 4.83
CA ARG A 135 13.92 -6.21 4.06
C ARG A 135 13.87 -7.60 4.71
N ARG A 136 14.83 -7.94 5.57
CA ARG A 136 14.80 -9.17 6.37
C ARG A 136 13.74 -9.03 7.46
N PHE A 137 13.77 -7.94 8.23
CA PHE A 137 12.77 -7.67 9.27
C PHE A 137 11.35 -7.60 8.70
N ASP A 138 11.15 -6.99 7.52
CA ASP A 138 9.85 -6.97 6.86
C ASP A 138 9.35 -8.38 6.50
N ARG A 139 10.23 -9.27 6.06
CA ARG A 139 9.89 -10.67 5.74
C ARG A 139 9.56 -11.47 6.99
N GLU A 140 10.34 -11.30 8.06
CA GLU A 140 10.11 -11.95 9.35
C GLU A 140 8.78 -11.48 9.96
N ALA A 141 8.49 -10.18 9.92
CA ALA A 141 7.22 -9.62 10.38
C ALA A 141 6.03 -10.18 9.59
N LYS A 142 6.14 -10.27 8.25
CA LYS A 142 5.09 -10.87 7.41
C LYS A 142 4.90 -12.36 7.69
N ALA A 143 5.99 -13.09 7.91
CA ALA A 143 5.92 -14.51 8.26
C ALA A 143 5.23 -14.71 9.63
N ALA A 144 5.54 -13.87 10.62
CA ALA A 144 4.87 -13.86 11.91
C ALA A 144 3.37 -13.58 11.77
N GLU A 145 2.98 -12.56 10.99
CA GLU A 145 1.56 -12.25 10.73
C GLU A 145 0.83 -13.36 9.97
N ALA A 146 1.52 -14.07 9.07
CA ALA A 146 0.94 -15.23 8.39
C ALA A 146 0.75 -16.42 9.35
N ALA A 147 1.75 -16.67 10.21
CA ALA A 147 1.68 -17.70 11.24
C ALA A 147 0.57 -17.41 12.26
N GLU A 148 0.45 -16.16 12.72
CA GLU A 148 -0.62 -15.75 13.63
C GLU A 148 -2.01 -15.90 13.00
N ARG A 149 -2.18 -15.49 11.75
CA ARG A 149 -3.43 -15.71 11.01
C ARG A 149 -3.75 -17.19 10.86
N SER A 150 -2.76 -18.04 10.61
CA SER A 150 -2.97 -19.49 10.55
C SER A 150 -3.34 -20.08 11.91
N ALA A 151 -2.76 -19.58 13.00
CA ALA A 151 -3.10 -20.00 14.35
C ALA A 151 -4.52 -19.54 14.77
N GLN A 152 -4.91 -18.33 14.39
CA GLN A 152 -6.26 -17.79 14.63
C GLN A 152 -7.32 -18.47 13.78
N ARG A 153 -6.95 -19.06 12.62
CA ARG A 153 -7.87 -19.84 11.78
C ARG A 153 -8.38 -21.12 12.45
N GLY A 154 -7.76 -21.53 13.56
CA GLY A 154 -8.17 -22.69 14.35
C GLY A 154 -7.97 -24.02 13.61
N PRO A 155 -8.09 -25.16 14.31
CA PRO A 155 -7.99 -26.50 13.71
C PRO A 155 -9.16 -26.88 12.82
N TRP A 156 -10.24 -26.10 12.86
CA TRP A 156 -11.46 -26.32 12.09
C TRP A 156 -11.64 -25.10 11.20
N ASN A 157 -11.09 -25.14 9.99
CA ASN A 157 -11.35 -24.10 9.00
C ASN A 157 -12.82 -24.16 8.60
N GLU A 158 -13.37 -23.04 8.15
CA GLU A 158 -14.68 -22.97 7.50
C GLU A 158 -14.76 -23.98 6.33
N ASP A 159 -13.64 -24.16 5.62
CA ASP A 159 -13.45 -25.17 4.59
C ASP A 159 -13.61 -26.62 5.12
N ASP A 160 -13.24 -26.90 6.37
CA ASP A 160 -13.42 -28.21 7.02
C ASP A 160 -14.89 -28.44 7.40
N VAL A 161 -15.61 -27.37 7.74
CA VAL A 161 -17.06 -27.43 8.02
C VAL A 161 -17.83 -27.72 6.75
N ASP A 162 -17.50 -27.06 5.64
CA ASP A 162 -18.12 -27.31 4.34
C ASP A 162 -17.81 -28.72 3.84
N ALA A 163 -16.56 -29.18 3.95
CA ALA A 163 -16.19 -30.55 3.63
C ALA A 163 -16.95 -31.59 4.48
N MET A 164 -17.13 -31.32 5.78
CA MET A 164 -17.99 -32.15 6.64
C MET A 164 -19.45 -32.14 6.19
N ARG A 165 -19.95 -30.99 5.73
CA ARG A 165 -21.33 -30.80 5.29
C ARG A 165 -21.63 -31.57 4.01
N ASP A 166 -20.68 -31.55 3.06
CA ASP A 166 -20.76 -32.31 1.82
C ASP A 166 -20.71 -33.82 2.12
N ALA A 167 -19.77 -34.26 2.96
CA ALA A 167 -19.66 -35.66 3.37
C ALA A 167 -20.93 -36.19 4.07
N LEU A 168 -21.57 -35.37 4.90
CA LEU A 168 -22.85 -35.71 5.54
C LEU A 168 -23.99 -35.77 4.52
N SER A 169 -24.02 -34.85 3.55
CA SER A 169 -25.04 -34.82 2.50
C SER A 169 -24.96 -36.06 1.62
N GLU A 170 -23.76 -36.44 1.15
CA GLU A 170 -23.54 -37.67 0.40
C GLU A 170 -23.97 -38.93 1.18
N ARG A 171 -23.69 -38.94 2.49
CA ARG A 171 -24.09 -40.06 3.36
C ARG A 171 -25.61 -40.17 3.48
N LEU A 172 -26.31 -39.05 3.63
CA LEU A 172 -27.77 -39.02 3.70
C LEU A 172 -28.40 -39.47 2.39
N GLU A 173 -27.90 -38.98 1.24
CA GLU A 173 -28.39 -39.42 -0.07
C GLU A 173 -28.22 -40.93 -0.28
N ARG A 174 -27.11 -41.50 0.19
CA ARG A 174 -26.86 -42.95 0.12
C ARG A 174 -27.89 -43.72 0.94
N LEU A 175 -28.22 -43.24 2.15
CA LEU A 175 -29.22 -43.86 3.01
C LEU A 175 -30.63 -43.75 2.42
N CYS A 176 -30.98 -42.62 1.82
CA CYS A 176 -32.25 -42.44 1.14
C CYS A 176 -32.41 -43.40 -0.04
N ARG A 177 -31.38 -43.52 -0.89
CA ARG A 177 -31.37 -44.48 -2.01
C ARG A 177 -31.50 -45.93 -1.54
N GLN A 178 -30.81 -46.30 -0.45
CA GLN A 178 -30.92 -47.65 0.10
C GLN A 178 -32.35 -47.96 0.54
N ARG A 179 -33.00 -47.01 1.23
CA ARG A 179 -34.37 -47.19 1.70
C ARG A 179 -35.38 -47.35 0.57
N GLU A 180 -35.22 -46.58 -0.51
CA GLU A 180 -36.08 -46.67 -1.69
C GLU A 180 -35.96 -48.04 -2.37
N ILE A 181 -34.76 -48.62 -2.41
CA ILE A 181 -34.53 -49.98 -2.91
C ILE A 181 -35.21 -51.02 -2.01
N ASP A 182 -35.06 -50.87 -0.69
CA ASP A 182 -35.66 -51.80 0.27
C ASP A 182 -37.21 -51.75 0.19
N GLU A 183 -37.80 -50.56 0.04
CA GLU A 183 -39.25 -50.37 -0.13
C GLU A 183 -39.79 -50.97 -1.45
N GLN A 184 -39.00 -50.94 -2.53
CA GLN A 184 -39.37 -51.60 -3.80
C GLN A 184 -39.31 -53.12 -3.70
N ALA A 185 -38.34 -53.66 -2.96
CA ALA A 185 -38.20 -55.10 -2.76
C ALA A 185 -39.35 -55.71 -1.93
N ASP A 186 -39.87 -54.97 -0.95
CA ASP A 186 -40.99 -55.41 -0.12
C ASP A 186 -42.37 -55.30 -0.83
N GLY A 187 -42.46 -54.54 -1.92
CA GLY A 187 -43.70 -54.31 -2.68
C GLY A 187 -43.99 -55.33 -3.79
N GLU A 188 -43.03 -56.19 -4.17
CA GLU A 188 -43.16 -57.19 -5.24
C GLU A 188 -43.50 -58.62 -4.74
N GLY A 189 -43.75 -58.81 -3.44
CA GLY A 189 -44.14 -60.10 -2.83
C GLY A 189 -45.62 -60.23 -2.52
#